data_AF-A0A1D7TWS6-F1
#
_entry.id   AF-A0A1D7TWS6-F1
#
_cell.length_a   1.000
_cell.length_b   1.000
_cell.length_c   1.000
_cell.angle_alpha   90.00
_cell.angle_beta   90.00
_cell.angle_gamma   90.00
#
_symmetry.space_group_name_H-M   'P 1'
#
loop_
_entity.id
_entity.type
_entity.pdbx_description
1 polymer ?
#
loop_
_entity_poly.entity_id
_entity_poly.type
_entity_poly.pdbx_seq_one_letter_code
_entity_poly.pdbx_strand_id
1 'polypeptide(L)'
;MLFRSIIAEPEQIALLKASFERAWRLIEARGGAFDPSRIPGQRQRLAYIVMGLWRLDADANIVAPAVAQFFAASNSLAAPEPASSRDRVLAA
;
A
#
# COMPACT_ATOMS: atom_id res chain seq x y z
N MET A 1 -11.89 20.84 -11.22
CA MET A 1 -10.85 21.87 -11.02
C MET A 1 -9.50 21.26 -11.31
N LEU A 2 -8.68 21.90 -12.14
CA LEU A 2 -7.44 21.34 -12.66
C LEU A 2 -6.25 22.06 -12.02
N PHE A 3 -5.34 21.26 -11.46
CA PHE A 3 -4.11 21.62 -10.76
C PHE A 3 -4.31 22.24 -9.36
N ARG A 4 -4.40 21.37 -8.34
CA ARG A 4 -3.98 21.77 -6.97
C ARG A 4 -2.53 22.25 -7.08
N SER A 5 -2.22 23.38 -6.45
CA SER A 5 -0.86 23.95 -6.39
C SER A 5 0.18 22.85 -6.26
N ILE A 6 1.17 22.85 -7.16
CA ILE A 6 2.26 21.86 -7.23
C ILE A 6 3.16 21.94 -5.98
N ILE A 7 3.06 23.03 -5.24
CA ILE A 7 3.81 23.29 -4.02
C ILE A 7 2.86 23.02 -2.86
N ALA A 8 3.05 21.88 -2.21
CA ALA A 8 2.43 21.62 -0.91
C ALA A 8 3.00 22.59 0.12
N GLU A 9 2.15 23.12 0.99
CA GLU A 9 2.63 23.93 2.10
C GLU A 9 3.55 23.09 3.00
N PRO A 10 4.59 23.66 3.63
CA PRO A 10 5.51 22.93 4.49
C PRO A 10 4.81 22.09 5.57
N GLU A 11 3.69 22.58 6.09
CA GLU A 11 2.84 21.90 7.07
C GLU A 11 2.18 20.65 6.48
N GLN A 12 1.75 20.71 5.22
CA GLN A 12 1.17 19.57 4.51
C GLN A 12 2.23 18.50 4.27
N ILE A 13 3.46 18.89 3.93
CA ILE A 13 4.59 17.96 3.79
C ILE A 13 4.92 17.31 5.13
N ALA A 14 4.93 18.09 6.22
CA ALA A 14 5.16 17.58 7.57
C ALA A 14 4.08 16.58 7.99
N LEU A 15 2.80 16.88 7.71
CA LEU A 15 1.67 15.99 7.97
C LEU A 15 1.76 14.70 7.16
N LEU A 16 2.15 14.80 5.90
CA LEU A 16 2.34 13.65 5.00
C LEU A 16 3.46 12.73 5.51
N LYS A 17 4.60 13.30 5.89
CA LYS A 17 5.72 12.56 6.50
C LYS A 17 5.29 11.89 7.81
N ALA A 18 4.57 12.61 8.68
CA ALA A 18 4.08 12.08 9.94
C ALA A 18 3.10 10.91 9.71
N SER A 19 2.22 11.04 8.72
CA SER A 19 1.26 10.01 8.33
C SER A 19 1.97 8.76 7.79
N PHE A 20 2.99 8.94 6.95
CA PHE A 20 3.82 7.86 6.44
C PHE A 20 4.51 7.07 7.57
N GLU A 21 5.22 7.76 8.47
CA GLU A 21 5.92 7.11 9.58
C GLU A 21 4.96 6.42 10.56
N ARG A 22 3.77 7.00 10.77
CA ARG A 22 2.73 6.38 11.59
C ARG A 22 2.18 5.11 10.93
N ALA A 23 1.90 5.14 9.63
CA ALA A 23 1.45 3.97 8.90
C ALA A 23 2.50 2.86 8.88
N TRP A 24 3.78 3.21 8.69
CA TRP A 24 4.88 2.25 8.73
C TRP A 24 4.99 1.53 10.07
N ARG A 25 4.97 2.27 11.20
CA ARG A 25 5.00 1.67 12.55
C ARG A 25 3.83 0.70 12.80
N LEU A 26 2.64 1.02 12.30
CA LEU A 26 1.49 0.13 12.40
C LEU A 26 1.66 -1.13 11.54
N ILE A 27 2.27 -1.00 10.37
CA ILE A 27 2.58 -2.13 9.48
C ILE A 27 3.64 -3.02 10.12
N GLU A 28 4.69 -2.46 10.73
CA GLU A 28 5.70 -3.23 11.48
C GLU A 28 5.08 -3.96 12.68
N ALA A 29 4.25 -3.27 13.46
CA ALA A 29 3.57 -3.86 14.60
C ALA A 29 2.62 -5.01 14.21
N ARG A 30 2.02 -4.95 13.03
CA ARG A 30 1.03 -5.95 12.54
C ARG A 30 1.64 -7.06 11.69
N GLY A 31 2.62 -6.74 10.85
CA GLY A 31 3.22 -7.64 9.86
C GLY A 31 4.33 -8.54 10.42
N GLY A 32 4.75 -8.32 11.67
CA GLY A 32 5.88 -9.01 12.28
C GLY A 32 7.22 -8.53 11.72
N ALA A 33 8.27 -9.32 11.93
CA ALA A 33 9.61 -9.00 11.44
C ALA A 33 9.67 -9.13 9.91
N PHE A 34 9.70 -8.01 9.20
CA PHE A 34 10.06 -8.00 7.79
C PHE A 34 11.52 -8.43 7.62
N ASP A 35 11.80 -9.20 6.58
CA ASP A 35 13.17 -9.42 6.10
C ASP A 35 13.83 -8.05 5.86
N PRO A 36 14.97 -7.74 6.51
CA PRO A 36 15.66 -6.47 6.38
C PRO A 36 15.97 -6.08 4.94
N SER A 37 16.25 -7.06 4.08
CA SER A 37 16.51 -6.82 2.65
C SER A 37 15.29 -6.31 1.88
N ARG A 38 14.07 -6.58 2.38
CA ARG A 38 12.79 -6.19 1.78
C ARG A 38 12.25 -4.87 2.32
N ILE A 39 12.75 -4.39 3.45
CA ILE A 39 12.27 -3.15 4.10
C ILE A 39 12.27 -1.96 3.14
N PRO A 40 13.34 -1.67 2.37
CA PRO A 40 13.34 -0.53 1.44
C PRO A 40 12.20 -0.60 0.41
N GLY A 41 11.98 -1.79 -0.17
CA GLY A 41 10.91 -2.03 -1.14
C GLY A 41 9.52 -1.88 -0.53
N GLN A 42 9.31 -2.37 0.70
CA GLN A 42 8.05 -2.20 1.42
C GLN A 42 7.77 -0.74 1.78
N ARG A 43 8.79 0.01 2.21
CA ARG A 43 8.66 1.46 2.47
C ARG A 43 8.34 2.22 1.19
N GLN A 44 8.98 1.90 0.08
CA GLN A 44 8.68 2.52 -1.20
C GLN A 44 7.23 2.24 -1.64
N ARG A 45 6.77 1.00 -1.49
CA ARG A 45 5.38 0.62 -1.76
C ARG A 45 4.39 1.41 -0.89
N LEU A 46 4.65 1.54 0.40
CA LEU A 46 3.83 2.37 1.29
C LEU A 46 3.82 3.83 0.84
N ALA A 47 4.95 4.37 0.38
CA ALA A 47 5.03 5.75 -0.09
C ALA A 47 4.12 5.98 -1.30
N TYR A 48 4.08 5.04 -2.25
CA TYR A 48 3.14 5.11 -3.38
C TYR A 48 1.67 5.14 -2.94
N ILE A 49 1.30 4.31 -1.97
CA ILE A 49 -0.08 4.27 -1.42
C ILE A 49 -0.42 5.60 -0.75
N VAL A 50 0.46 6.08 0.13
CA VAL A 50 0.28 7.34 0.87
C VAL A 50 0.16 8.52 -0.10
N MET A 51 1.02 8.60 -1.10
CA MET A 51 0.95 9.64 -2.14
C MET A 51 -0.35 9.56 -2.94
N GLY A 52 -0.80 8.36 -3.29
CA GLY A 52 -2.06 8.14 -4.00
C GLY A 52 -3.27 8.64 -3.21
N LEU A 53 -3.33 8.30 -1.92
CA LEU A 53 -4.40 8.73 -1.02
C LEU A 53 -4.37 10.24 -0.80
N TRP A 54 -3.20 10.81 -0.57
CA TRP A 54 -3.03 12.26 -0.38
C TRP A 54 -3.43 13.07 -1.62
N ARG A 55 -3.21 12.51 -2.83
CA ARG A 55 -3.65 13.15 -4.08
C ARG A 55 -5.17 13.18 -4.24
N LEU A 56 -5.89 12.22 -3.65
CA LEU A 56 -7.35 12.17 -3.68
C LEU A 56 -7.95 13.15 -2.68
N ASP A 57 -7.40 13.19 -1.47
CA ASP A 57 -7.78 14.14 -0.43
C ASP A 57 -6.60 14.43 0.49
N ALA A 58 -6.12 15.67 0.44
CA ALA A 58 -4.92 16.10 1.17
C ALA A 58 -5.17 16.30 2.68
N ASP A 59 -6.43 16.52 3.08
CA ASP A 59 -6.83 16.81 4.45
C ASP A 59 -7.41 15.57 5.18
N ALA A 60 -7.59 14.46 4.44
CA ALA A 60 -8.10 13.22 4.99
C ALA A 60 -7.10 12.52 5.92
N ASN A 61 -7.63 11.77 6.89
CA ASN A 61 -6.83 10.85 7.70
C ASN A 61 -6.39 9.65 6.85
N ILE A 62 -5.23 9.79 6.19
CA ILE A 62 -4.70 8.78 5.23
C ILE A 62 -4.05 7.56 5.89
N VAL A 63 -3.83 7.56 7.21
CA VAL A 63 -3.06 6.50 7.90
C VAL A 63 -3.78 5.15 7.85
N ALA A 64 -5.02 5.09 8.32
CA ALA A 64 -5.81 3.86 8.34
C ALA A 64 -6.02 3.26 6.93
N PRO A 65 -6.43 4.04 5.91
CA PRO A 65 -6.57 3.51 4.56
C PRO A 65 -5.24 3.08 3.94
N ALA A 66 -4.12 3.76 4.24
CA ALA A 66 -2.81 3.35 3.74
C ALA A 66 -2.39 1.97 4.29
N VAL A 67 -2.58 1.74 5.59
CA VAL A 67 -2.29 0.44 6.22
C VAL A 67 -3.20 -0.65 5.62
N ALA A 68 -4.49 -0.36 5.45
CA ALA A 68 -5.43 -1.32 4.86
C ALA A 68 -5.04 -1.70 3.42
N GLN A 69 -4.74 -0.72 2.57
CA GLN A 69 -4.30 -0.98 1.18
C GLN A 69 -2.97 -1.71 1.12
N PHE A 70 -2.04 -1.43 2.05
CA PHE A 70 -0.76 -2.12 2.12
C PHE A 70 -0.93 -3.62 2.37
N PHE A 71 -1.86 -4.04 3.22
CA PHE A 71 -2.09 -5.48 3.41
C PHE A 71 -2.99 -6.09 2.32
N ALA A 72 -3.96 -5.35 1.80
CA ALA A 72 -4.85 -5.84 0.74
C ALA A 72 -4.09 -6.22 -0.54
N ALA A 73 -3.14 -5.39 -0.98
CA ALA A 73 -2.35 -5.69 -2.18
C ALA A 73 -1.31 -6.81 -1.97
N SER A 74 -1.03 -7.22 -0.73
CA SER A 74 -0.20 -8.42 -0.45
C SER A 74 -1.02 -9.71 -0.63
N ASN A 75 -2.32 -9.67 -0.37
CA ASN A 75 -3.22 -10.82 -0.59
C ASN A 75 -3.55 -11.05 -2.08
N SER A 76 -3.47 -10.02 -2.92
CA SER A 76 -3.79 -10.15 -4.35
C SER A 76 -2.71 -10.88 -5.18
N LEU A 77 -1.55 -11.17 -4.60
CA LEU A 77 -0.49 -11.99 -5.21
C LEU A 77 -0.56 -13.47 -4.82
N ALA A 78 -1.54 -13.87 -4.00
CA ALA A 78 -1.97 -15.26 -3.97
C ALA A 78 -2.63 -15.54 -5.33
N ALA A 79 -1.86 -16.13 -6.25
CA ALA A 79 -2.31 -16.47 -7.58
C ALA A 79 -3.67 -17.20 -7.52
N PRO A 80 -4.60 -16.98 -8.48
CA PRO A 80 -5.71 -17.90 -8.62
C PRO A 80 -5.11 -19.30 -8.84
N GLU A 81 -5.49 -20.27 -8.00
CA GLU A 81 -5.08 -21.65 -8.21
C GLU A 81 -5.36 -22.01 -9.67
N PRO A 82 -4.39 -22.57 -10.41
CA PRO A 82 -4.66 -23.05 -11.74
C PRO A 82 -5.72 -24.13 -11.61
N ALA A 83 -6.93 -23.85 -12.12
CA ALA A 83 -8.01 -24.81 -12.21
C ALA A 83 -7.43 -26.12 -12.75
N SER A 84 -7.47 -27.15 -11.90
CA SER A 84 -7.02 -28.51 -12.19
C SER A 84 -7.66 -28.97 -13.51
N SER A 85 -6.92 -28.82 -14.61
CA SER A 85 -7.28 -29.30 -15.93
C SER A 85 -6.88 -30.77 -16.06
N ARG A 86 -7.36 -31.61 -15.15
CA ARG A 86 -7.16 -33.07 -15.19
C ARG A 86 -8.42 -33.88 -15.44
N ASP A 87 -9.57 -33.24 -15.69
CA ASP A 87 -10.83 -33.92 -16.05
C ASP A 87 -11.11 -33.97 -17.57
N ARG A 88 -10.09 -33.82 -18.42
CA ARG A 88 -10.22 -34.08 -19.85
C ARG A 88 -9.05 -34.92 -20.33
N VAL A 89 -9.17 -36.24 -20.27
CA VAL A 89 -8.97 -37.21 -21.38
C VAL A 89 -9.25 -38.62 -20.81
N LEU A 90 -10.54 -38.98 -20.73
CA LEU A 90 -11.01 -40.37 -20.74
C LEU A 90 -12.37 -40.36 -21.45
N ALA A 91 -12.35 -40.16 -22.77
CA ALA A 91 -13.42 -40.56 -23.70
C ALA A 91 -13.02 -40.18 -25.13
N ALA A 92 -12.30 -41.08 -25.80
CA ALA A 92 -12.41 -41.34 -27.24
C ALA A 92 -11.66 -42.63 -27.55
#